data_AF-A0A371GBT6-F1
#
_entry.id   AF-A0A371GBT6-F1
#
_cell.length_a   1.000
_cell.length_b   1.000
_cell.length_c   1.000
_cell.angle_alpha   90.00
_cell.angle_beta   90.00
_cell.angle_gamma   90.00
#
_symmetry.space_group_name_H-M   'P 1'
#
loop_
_entity.id
_entity.type
_entity.pdbx_description
1 polymer ?
#
loop_
_entity_poly.entity_id
_entity_poly.type
_entity_poly.pdbx_seq_one_letter_code
_entity_poly.pdbx_strand_id
1 'polypeptide(L)'
;MSGIDPDFLCHRLSISLGGRPISQKRRRLGEEKKREVMAKIAKLFIQEVKYPNWLSNVVIVKKSTGKWRMCIDYTNLNRACPNDPYPLASIDALVDGASSCGSLSFRAAYSSYNQIRMHPSDESKMAFITEIKETFVIE
;
A
#
# COMPACT_ATOMS: atom_id res chain seq x y z
N MET A 1 -8.08 -11.16 -9.32
CA MET A 1 -9.29 -10.52 -8.79
C MET A 1 -9.44 -9.22 -9.54
N SER A 2 -10.55 -9.01 -10.23
CA SER A 2 -10.92 -7.66 -10.67
C SER A 2 -11.25 -6.87 -9.40
N GLY A 3 -10.51 -5.80 -9.13
CA GLY A 3 -10.84 -4.87 -8.05
C GLY A 3 -12.18 -4.17 -8.30
N ILE A 4 -12.46 -3.14 -7.52
CA ILE A 4 -13.57 -2.22 -7.81
C ILE A 4 -13.25 -1.50 -9.12
N ASP A 5 -14.29 -1.25 -9.92
CA ASP A 5 -14.17 -0.51 -11.18
C ASP A 5 -13.53 0.88 -10.92
N PRO A 6 -12.38 1.22 -11.56
CA PRO A 6 -11.73 2.52 -11.38
C PRO A 6 -12.61 3.72 -11.74
N ASP A 7 -13.58 3.53 -12.65
CA ASP A 7 -14.54 4.58 -13.01
C ASP A 7 -15.54 4.86 -11.89
N PHE A 8 -15.81 3.84 -11.04
CA PHE A 8 -16.63 3.98 -9.85
C PHE A 8 -15.84 4.52 -8.64
N LEU A 9 -14.66 3.94 -8.38
CA LEU A 9 -13.83 4.33 -7.24
C LEU A 9 -12.34 4.06 -7.50
N CYS A 10 -11.53 5.11 -7.38
CA CYS A 10 -10.07 5.03 -7.38
C CYS A 10 -9.48 5.86 -6.23
N HIS A 11 -8.31 5.46 -5.74
CA HIS A 11 -7.56 6.24 -4.75
C HIS A 11 -6.68 7.27 -5.46
N ARG A 12 -6.68 8.50 -4.95
CA ARG A 12 -5.86 9.62 -5.43
C ARG A 12 -5.00 10.13 -4.29
N LEU A 13 -3.73 10.40 -4.58
CA LEU A 13 -2.79 10.93 -3.61
C LEU A 13 -2.96 12.44 -3.50
N SER A 14 -3.30 12.92 -2.31
CA SER A 14 -3.44 14.35 -2.05
C SER A 14 -2.08 14.99 -1.76
N ILE A 15 -1.16 15.03 -2.73
CA ILE A 15 0.17 15.61 -2.47
C ILE A 15 0.05 17.13 -2.31
N SER A 16 0.58 17.67 -1.21
CA SER A 16 0.57 19.11 -0.91
C SER A 16 1.25 19.93 -2.01
N LEU A 17 0.76 21.16 -2.23
CA LEU A 17 1.29 22.12 -3.20
C LEU A 17 2.70 22.57 -2.75
N GLY A 18 3.72 21.79 -3.09
CA GLY A 18 5.10 21.96 -2.60
C GLY A 18 5.77 20.66 -2.13
N GLY A 19 5.03 19.55 -2.07
CA GLY A 19 5.56 18.22 -1.79
C GLY A 19 6.61 17.82 -2.84
N ARG A 20 7.89 17.90 -2.47
CA ARG A 20 8.98 17.53 -3.37
C ARG A 20 9.07 16.01 -3.49
N PRO A 21 9.23 15.46 -4.70
CA PRO A 21 9.45 14.04 -4.87
C PRO A 21 10.75 13.60 -4.20
N ILE A 22 10.67 12.52 -3.43
CA ILE A 22 11.83 11.93 -2.76
C ILE A 22 12.10 10.54 -3.34
N SER A 23 13.30 10.38 -3.88
CA SER A 23 13.83 9.08 -4.28
C SER A 23 14.74 8.54 -3.18
N GLN A 24 14.30 7.49 -2.48
CA GLN A 24 15.09 6.88 -1.43
C GLN A 24 16.27 6.11 -2.01
N LYS A 25 17.44 6.24 -1.37
CA LYS A 25 18.61 5.40 -1.70
C LYS A 25 18.27 3.92 -1.47
N ARG A 26 18.60 3.09 -2.44
CA ARG A 26 18.40 1.63 -2.39
C ARG A 26 19.05 1.02 -1.15
N ARG A 27 18.27 0.29 -0.37
CA ARG A 27 18.76 -0.48 0.79
C ARG A 27 19.29 -1.85 0.36
N ARG A 28 20.35 -2.31 1.03
CA ARG A 28 20.88 -3.68 0.87
C ARG A 28 20.11 -4.64 1.76
N LEU A 29 19.73 -5.79 1.22
CA LEU A 29 19.06 -6.89 1.89
C LEU A 29 20.00 -8.11 1.93
N GLY A 30 19.98 -8.83 3.05
CA GLY A 30 20.64 -10.14 3.14
C GLY A 30 19.99 -11.15 2.17
N GLU A 31 20.72 -12.19 1.79
CA GLU A 31 20.29 -13.17 0.77
C GLU A 31 18.97 -13.86 1.12
N GLU A 32 18.77 -14.22 2.39
CA GLU A 32 17.50 -14.79 2.87
C GLU A 32 16.33 -13.86 2.59
N LYS A 33 16.46 -12.58 2.94
CA LYS A 33 15.42 -11.56 2.71
C LYS A 33 15.19 -11.30 1.23
N LYS A 34 16.24 -11.34 0.40
CA LYS A 34 16.12 -11.20 -1.06
C LYS A 34 15.24 -12.29 -1.65
N ARG A 35 15.46 -13.55 -1.25
CA ARG A 35 14.66 -14.70 -1.73
C ARG A 35 13.19 -14.54 -1.39
N GLU A 36 12.90 -14.10 -0.17
CA GLU A 36 11.54 -13.83 0.30
C GLU A 36 10.86 -12.67 -0.44
N VAL A 37 11.60 -11.60 -0.72
CA VAL A 37 11.11 -10.48 -1.55
C VAL A 37 10.75 -10.97 -2.94
N MET A 38 11.63 -11.75 -3.59
CA MET A 38 11.36 -12.28 -4.94
C MET A 38 10.13 -13.18 -4.99
N ALA A 39 10.02 -14.10 -4.02
CA ALA A 39 8.88 -15.00 -3.93
C ALA A 39 7.55 -14.26 -3.72
N LYS A 40 7.57 -13.07 -3.11
CA LYS A 40 6.40 -12.22 -2.92
C LYS A 40 6.10 -11.38 -4.14
N ILE A 41 7.11 -10.74 -4.72
CA ILE A 41 6.99 -9.96 -5.97
C ILE A 41 6.36 -10.79 -7.07
N ALA A 42 6.77 -12.06 -7.23
CA ALA A 42 6.18 -12.97 -8.22
C ALA A 42 4.69 -13.28 -8.00
N LYS A 43 4.13 -12.99 -6.83
CA LYS A 43 2.71 -13.21 -6.47
C LYS A 43 1.90 -11.91 -6.44
N LEU A 44 2.55 -10.76 -6.59
CA LEU A 44 1.89 -9.46 -6.61
C LEU A 44 1.60 -9.07 -8.07
N PHE A 45 0.50 -8.35 -8.28
CA PHE A 45 0.22 -7.68 -9.53
C PHE A 45 1.01 -6.36 -9.52
N ILE A 46 2.10 -6.33 -10.27
CA ILE A 46 2.99 -5.18 -10.34
C ILE A 46 3.33 -4.87 -11.79
N GLN A 47 3.49 -3.59 -12.09
CA GLN A 47 3.93 -3.10 -13.39
C GLN A 47 5.29 -2.41 -13.23
N GLU A 48 6.16 -2.60 -14.22
CA GLU A 48 7.43 -1.87 -14.30
C GLU A 48 7.19 -0.42 -14.70
N VAL A 49 7.88 0.51 -14.04
CA VAL A 49 7.78 1.95 -14.30
C VAL A 49 9.15 2.54 -14.58
N LYS A 50 9.24 3.26 -15.71
CA LYS A 50 10.46 3.95 -16.13
C LYS A 50 10.50 5.35 -15.53
N TYR A 51 11.67 5.73 -15.02
CA TYR A 51 11.98 7.08 -14.52
C TYR A 51 10.96 7.68 -13.52
N PRO A 52 10.58 6.98 -12.44
CA PRO A 52 9.66 7.55 -11.46
C PRO A 52 10.35 8.61 -10.59
N ASN A 53 9.62 9.69 -10.30
CA ASN A 53 10.11 10.79 -9.46
C ASN A 53 10.14 10.40 -7.97
N TRP A 54 9.18 9.58 -7.53
CA TRP A 54 9.13 9.04 -6.17
C TRP A 54 9.71 7.63 -6.15
N LEU A 55 10.48 7.31 -5.11
CA LEU A 55 11.04 5.97 -4.96
C LEU A 55 11.05 5.56 -3.50
N SER A 56 10.32 4.50 -3.18
CA SER A 56 10.24 3.94 -1.84
C SER A 56 11.02 2.63 -1.73
N ASN A 57 11.64 2.36 -0.59
CA ASN A 57 12.32 1.10 -0.35
C ASN A 57 11.36 0.00 0.10
N VAL A 58 11.74 -1.23 -0.18
CA VAL A 58 11.11 -2.41 0.43
C VAL A 58 11.72 -2.70 1.79
N VAL A 59 10.87 -2.95 2.78
CA VAL A 59 11.22 -3.39 4.14
C VAL A 59 10.60 -4.76 4.39
N ILE A 60 11.37 -5.63 5.03
CA ILE A 60 10.94 -6.99 5.36
C ILE A 60 10.82 -7.11 6.88
N VAL A 61 9.63 -7.49 7.35
CA VAL A 61 9.29 -7.62 8.76
C VAL A 61 8.86 -9.06 9.05
N LYS A 62 9.34 -9.64 10.14
CA LYS A 62 8.91 -10.97 10.58
C LYS A 62 7.61 -10.85 11.36
N LYS A 63 6.57 -11.58 10.96
CA LYS A 63 5.34 -11.68 11.75
C LYS A 63 5.58 -12.58 12.98
N SER A 64 4.72 -12.45 13.99
CA SER A 64 4.64 -13.40 15.12
C SER A 64 4.46 -14.84 14.64
N THR A 65 3.78 -15.04 13.50
CA THR A 65 3.62 -16.35 12.84
C THR A 65 4.90 -16.91 12.21
N GLY A 66 6.06 -16.28 12.39
CA GLY A 66 7.35 -16.66 11.78
C GLY A 66 7.51 -16.30 10.29
N LYS A 67 6.40 -16.12 9.56
CA LYS A 67 6.39 -15.70 8.14
C LYS A 67 6.92 -14.27 7.94
N TRP A 68 7.67 -14.07 6.85
CA TRP A 68 8.08 -12.73 6.42
C TRP A 68 6.91 -11.95 5.79
N ARG A 69 6.85 -10.64 6.04
CA ARG A 69 5.94 -9.67 5.42
C ARG A 69 6.79 -8.64 4.66
N MET A 70 6.43 -8.41 3.41
CA MET A 70 7.01 -7.34 2.60
C MET A 70 6.15 -6.10 2.81
N CYS A 71 6.80 -4.99 3.10
CA CYS A 71 6.19 -3.68 3.28
C CYS A 71 6.94 -2.69 2.38
N ILE A 72 6.24 -1.69 1.85
CA ILE A 72 6.86 -0.58 1.13
C ILE A 72 6.92 0.61 2.08
N ASP A 73 8.10 1.22 2.22
CA ASP A 73 8.36 2.34 3.12
C ASP A 73 7.94 3.66 2.46
N TYR A 74 6.63 3.89 2.43
CA TYR A 74 6.02 5.13 1.93
C TYR A 74 6.15 6.31 2.90
N THR A 75 7.01 6.25 3.92
CA THR A 75 7.13 7.31 4.95
C THR A 75 7.30 8.71 4.34
N ASN A 76 8.12 8.84 3.29
CA ASN A 76 8.35 10.12 2.63
C ASN A 76 7.15 10.58 1.79
N LEU A 77 6.48 9.65 1.11
CA LEU A 77 5.27 9.92 0.33
C LEU A 77 4.11 10.33 1.25
N ASN A 78 3.92 9.60 2.34
CA ASN A 78 2.88 9.87 3.33
C ASN A 78 3.09 11.22 4.02
N ARG A 79 4.34 11.63 4.27
CA ARG A 79 4.65 12.98 4.80
C ARG A 79 4.28 14.11 3.85
N ALA A 80 4.25 13.85 2.54
CA ALA A 80 3.88 14.86 1.54
C ALA A 80 2.36 14.97 1.36
N CYS A 81 1.60 13.99 1.85
CA CYS A 81 0.14 13.99 1.85
C CYS A 81 -0.37 14.58 3.19
N PRO A 82 -1.35 15.49 3.18
CA PRO A 82 -2.02 15.91 4.39
C PRO A 82 -2.83 14.74 4.95
N ASN A 83 -3.11 14.80 6.26
CA ASN A 83 -3.97 13.82 6.90
C ASN A 83 -5.39 13.91 6.34
N ASP A 84 -6.04 12.75 6.25
CA ASP A 84 -7.43 12.65 5.83
C ASP A 84 -8.34 13.39 6.84
N PRO A 85 -9.16 14.37 6.39
CA PRO A 85 -10.08 15.08 7.27
C PRO A 85 -11.31 14.26 7.66
N TYR A 86 -11.58 13.11 7.03
CA TYR A 86 -12.78 12.31 7.30
C TYR A 86 -12.61 11.48 8.58
N PRO A 87 -13.42 11.74 9.63
CA PRO A 87 -13.33 10.97 10.87
C PRO A 87 -13.93 9.58 10.67
N LEU A 88 -13.26 8.56 11.21
CA LEU A 88 -13.86 7.24 11.38
C LEU A 88 -14.87 7.30 12.54
N ALA A 89 -15.95 6.53 12.44
CA ALA A 89 -16.93 6.42 13.51
C ALA A 89 -16.28 5.87 14.79
N SER A 90 -16.74 6.36 15.95
CA SER A 90 -16.30 5.83 17.24
C SER A 90 -16.68 4.36 17.39
N ILE A 91 -15.77 3.55 17.93
CA ILE A 91 -16.01 2.13 18.17
C ILE A 91 -17.20 1.94 19.10
N ASP A 92 -17.31 2.75 20.17
CA ASP A 92 -18.42 2.67 21.12
C ASP A 92 -19.76 2.94 20.43
N ALA A 93 -19.81 3.96 19.58
CA ALA A 93 -21.03 4.29 18.81
C ALA A 93 -21.44 3.15 17.87
N LEU A 94 -20.47 2.47 17.24
CA LEU A 94 -20.74 1.30 16.39
C LEU A 94 -21.25 0.11 17.21
N VAL A 95 -20.69 -0.12 18.40
CA VAL A 95 -21.10 -1.21 19.31
C VAL A 95 -22.49 -0.96 19.88
N ASP A 96 -22.74 0.25 20.38
CA ASP A 96 -24.04 0.64 20.93
C ASP A 96 -25.15 0.56 19.87
N GLY A 97 -24.87 1.00 18.64
CA GLY A 97 -25.81 0.88 17.52
C GLY A 97 -26.15 -0.58 17.18
N ALA A 98 -25.21 -1.50 17.37
CA ALA A 98 -25.40 -2.94 17.13
C ALA A 98 -26.00 -3.69 18.33
N SER A 99 -26.06 -3.10 19.53
CA SER A 99 -26.47 -3.77 20.78
C SER A 99 -27.92 -4.28 20.78
N SER A 100 -28.79 -3.68 19.97
CA SER A 100 -30.21 -4.07 19.83
C SER A 100 -30.44 -5.17 18.77
N CYS A 101 -29.40 -5.59 18.05
CA CYS A 101 -29.51 -6.59 16.99
C CYS A 101 -29.48 -8.02 17.56
N GLY A 102 -30.50 -8.83 17.26
CA GLY A 102 -30.58 -10.23 17.72
C GLY A 102 -29.56 -11.19 17.07
N SER A 103 -28.89 -10.77 16.00
CA SER A 103 -27.79 -11.51 15.38
C SER A 103 -26.83 -10.56 14.66
N LEU A 104 -25.54 -10.93 14.61
CA LEU A 104 -24.49 -10.18 13.94
C LEU A 104 -23.69 -11.10 13.01
N SER A 105 -23.32 -10.58 11.84
CA SER A 105 -22.44 -11.28 10.90
C SER A 105 -21.23 -10.43 10.55
N PHE A 106 -20.03 -10.99 10.66
CA PHE A 106 -18.79 -10.30 10.31
C PHE A 106 -18.42 -10.61 8.86
N ARG A 107 -18.33 -9.57 8.02
CA ARG A 107 -17.83 -9.68 6.65
C ARG A 107 -16.47 -9.00 6.56
N ALA A 108 -15.47 -9.75 6.09
CA ALA A 108 -14.14 -9.23 5.84
C ALA A 108 -13.87 -9.19 4.32
N ALA A 109 -13.38 -8.07 3.83
CA ALA A 109 -12.92 -7.95 2.46
C ALA A 109 -11.55 -8.63 2.30
N TYR A 110 -11.46 -9.61 1.40
CA TYR A 110 -10.18 -10.24 1.06
C TYR A 110 -9.28 -9.24 0.32
N SER A 111 -8.04 -9.09 0.77
CA SER A 111 -7.07 -8.16 0.18
C SER A 111 -7.62 -6.73 0.06
N SER A 112 -8.36 -6.28 1.09
CA SER A 112 -9.11 -5.01 1.11
C SER A 112 -8.36 -3.82 0.51
N TYR A 113 -7.09 -3.64 0.85
CA TYR A 113 -6.26 -2.53 0.33
C TYR A 113 -6.07 -2.57 -1.19
N ASN A 114 -5.99 -3.76 -1.79
CA ASN A 114 -5.74 -3.92 -3.23
C ASN A 114 -7.05 -3.98 -4.03
N GLN A 115 -8.20 -3.77 -3.40
CA GLN A 115 -9.49 -3.72 -4.11
C GLN A 115 -9.72 -2.37 -4.78
N ILE A 116 -9.21 -1.28 -4.18
CA ILE A 116 -9.31 0.07 -4.73
C ILE A 116 -8.02 0.35 -5.49
N ARG A 117 -8.14 0.55 -6.80
CA ARG A 117 -7.00 0.86 -7.65
C ARG A 117 -6.52 2.30 -7.46
N MET A 118 -5.26 2.51 -7.77
CA MET A 118 -4.70 3.85 -7.82
C MET A 118 -5.15 4.57 -9.08
N HIS A 119 -5.31 5.88 -8.98
CA HIS A 119 -5.57 6.68 -10.17
C HIS A 119 -4.33 6.66 -11.08
N PRO A 120 -4.47 6.53 -12.41
CA PRO A 120 -3.32 6.39 -13.33
C PRO A 120 -2.28 7.52 -13.20
N SER A 121 -2.71 8.74 -12.86
CA SER A 121 -1.81 9.89 -12.65
C SER A 121 -0.93 9.78 -11.39
N ASP A 122 -1.30 8.92 -10.44
CA ASP A 122 -0.65 8.76 -9.13
C ASP A 122 0.10 7.43 -8.97
N GLU A 123 -0.17 6.44 -9.83
CA GLU A 123 0.51 5.13 -9.84
C GLU A 123 2.03 5.25 -9.78
N SER A 124 2.63 6.06 -10.66
CA SER A 124 4.08 6.27 -10.73
C SER A 124 4.68 6.86 -9.43
N LYS A 125 3.86 7.48 -8.57
CA LYS A 125 4.29 8.05 -7.29
C LYS A 125 4.40 6.99 -6.19
N MET A 126 3.72 5.86 -6.35
CA MET A 126 3.81 4.69 -5.47
C MET A 126 4.96 3.74 -5.82
N ALA A 127 5.84 4.18 -6.73
CA ALA A 127 6.97 3.40 -7.20
C ALA A 127 7.91 2.98 -6.06
N PHE A 128 8.39 1.74 -6.13
CA PHE A 128 9.32 1.17 -5.16
C PHE A 128 10.49 0.45 -5.82
N ILE A 129 11.64 0.50 -5.16
CA ILE A 129 12.89 -0.13 -5.60
C ILE A 129 13.21 -1.37 -4.78
N THR A 130 13.73 -2.38 -5.47
CA THR A 130 14.32 -3.56 -4.84
C THR A 130 15.77 -3.72 -5.25
N GLU A 131 16.53 -4.56 -4.55
CA GLU A 131 17.93 -4.80 -4.89
C GLU A 131 18.11 -5.60 -6.20
N ILE A 132 17.03 -6.19 -6.71
CA ILE A 132 17.08 -7.32 -7.66
C ILE A 132 16.59 -6.91 -9.05
N LYS A 133 15.65 -5.95 -9.15
CA LYS A 133 15.09 -5.46 -10.43
C LYS A 133 14.80 -3.95 -10.38
N GLU A 134 14.59 -3.39 -11.57
CA GLU A 134 14.17 -1.99 -11.81
C GLU A 134 12.80 -1.69 -11.18
N THR A 135 12.46 -0.41 -11.13
CA THR A 135 11.39 0.12 -10.30
C THR A 135 10.00 -0.40 -10.67
N PHE A 136 9.16 -0.69 -9.67
CA PHE A 136 7.80 -1.21 -9.86
C PHE A 136 6.74 -0.34 -9.19
N VAL A 137 5.50 -0.45 -9.67
CA VAL A 137 4.27 0.01 -9.02
C VAL A 137 3.34 -1.18 -8.79
N ILE A 138 2.54 -1.16 -7.73
CA ILE A 138 1.50 -2.16 -7.48
C ILE A 138 0.24 -1.74 -8.22
N GLU A 139 -0.37 -2.66 -8.98
CA GLU A 139 -1.67 -2.51 -9.63
C GLU A 139 -2.86 -2.79 -8.70
#